data_AF-A0A9D8LUY0-F1
#
_entry.id   AF-A0A9D8LUY0-F1
#
_cell.length_a   1.000
_cell.length_b   1.000
_cell.length_c   1.000
_cell.angle_alpha   90.00
_cell.angle_beta   90.00
_cell.angle_gamma   90.00
#
_symmetry.space_group_name_H-M   'P 1'
#
loop_
_entity.id
_entity.type
_entity.pdbx_description
1 polymer ?
#
loop_
_entity_poly.entity_id
_entity_poly.type
_entity_poly.pdbx_seq_one_letter_code
_entity_poly.pdbx_strand_id
1 'polypeptide(L)'
;PSMGPNQMRQIEQFMGCLDGLGLDVDGMLDLVTTVQAFVMGVVQAELAEQEARRRSGVTLEEFRMRMAPYLEGVLATGEHPWLERIIVEAEDFPDADVVFERRLGYVLDGLARRVSGS
;
A
#
# COMPACT_ATOMS: atom_id res chain seq x y z
N PRO A 1 16.24 -10.64 23.30
CA PRO A 1 15.64 -11.42 22.19
C PRO A 1 16.74 -11.99 21.29
N SER A 2 16.87 -13.31 21.17
CA SER A 2 17.80 -13.97 20.25
C SER A 2 17.12 -14.23 18.90
N MET A 3 17.83 -14.02 17.79
CA MET A 3 17.32 -14.40 16.47
C MET A 3 17.19 -15.92 16.40
N GLY A 4 15.97 -16.42 16.17
CA GLY A 4 15.71 -17.84 16.00
C GLY A 4 16.12 -18.36 14.61
N PRO A 5 16.28 -19.68 14.42
CA PRO A 5 16.72 -20.28 13.15
C PRO A 5 15.93 -19.86 11.91
N ASN A 6 14.63 -19.63 12.06
CA ASN A 6 13.77 -19.19 10.95
C ASN A 6 14.03 -17.74 10.55
N GLN A 7 14.29 -16.87 11.52
CA GLN A 7 14.59 -15.47 11.26
C GLN A 7 15.94 -15.32 10.57
N MET A 8 16.95 -16.09 11.00
CA MET A 8 18.25 -16.13 10.32
C MET A 8 18.12 -16.62 8.88
N ARG A 9 17.37 -17.71 8.63
CA ARG A 9 17.14 -18.22 7.27
C ARG A 9 16.44 -17.20 6.36
N GLN A 10 15.49 -16.45 6.91
CA GLN A 10 14.78 -15.41 6.17
C GLN A 10 15.71 -14.24 5.79
N ILE A 11 16.57 -13.81 6.72
CA ILE A 11 17.58 -12.78 6.45
C ILE A 11 18.53 -13.25 5.36
N GLU A 12 19.11 -14.44 5.48
CA GLU A 12 20.01 -15.01 4.46
C GLU A 12 19.35 -15.07 3.08
N GLN A 13 18.08 -15.47 3.02
CA GLN A 13 17.35 -15.54 1.76
C GLN A 13 17.14 -14.14 1.13
N PHE A 14 16.70 -13.16 1.92
CA PHE A 14 16.48 -11.81 1.41
C PHE A 14 17.77 -11.12 0.99
N MET A 15 18.83 -11.24 1.80
CA MET A 15 20.14 -10.69 1.46
C MET A 15 20.71 -11.39 0.21
N GLY A 16 20.58 -12.70 0.12
CA GLY A 16 20.98 -13.45 -1.08
C GLY A 16 20.24 -13.05 -2.36
N CYS A 17 18.98 -12.61 -2.26
CA CYS A 17 18.24 -12.07 -3.41
C CYS A 17 18.75 -10.71 -3.90
N LEU A 18 19.40 -9.94 -3.03
CA LEU A 18 19.95 -8.62 -3.35
C LEU A 18 21.44 -8.63 -3.65
N ASP A 19 22.11 -9.78 -3.48
CA ASP A 19 23.52 -9.94 -3.78
C ASP A 19 23.82 -9.64 -5.25
N GLY A 20 24.97 -9.01 -5.52
CA GLY A 20 25.38 -8.62 -6.87
C GLY A 20 24.67 -7.40 -7.45
N LEU A 21 23.77 -6.73 -6.71
CA LEU A 21 23.13 -5.48 -7.15
C LEU A 21 23.99 -4.22 -6.94
N GLY A 22 25.22 -4.36 -6.45
CA GLY A 22 26.14 -3.23 -6.21
C GLY A 22 25.83 -2.42 -4.94
N LEU A 23 24.93 -2.92 -4.09
CA LEU A 23 24.60 -2.32 -2.81
C LEU A 23 25.56 -2.78 -1.71
N ASP A 24 25.85 -1.90 -0.77
CA ASP A 24 26.40 -2.31 0.52
C ASP A 24 25.31 -2.94 1.41
N VAL A 25 25.73 -3.54 2.51
CA VAL A 25 24.81 -4.25 3.43
C VAL A 25 23.74 -3.32 3.98
N ASP A 26 24.09 -2.06 4.25
CA ASP A 26 23.13 -1.06 4.74
C ASP A 26 22.07 -0.75 3.68
N GLY A 27 22.47 -0.54 2.43
CA GLY A 27 21.53 -0.34 1.32
C GLY A 27 20.64 -1.56 1.04
N MET A 28 21.17 -2.78 1.18
CA MET A 28 20.38 -4.01 1.08
C MET A 28 19.33 -4.10 2.20
N LEU A 29 19.72 -3.78 3.44
CA LEU A 29 18.81 -3.78 4.59
C LEU A 29 17.72 -2.71 4.45
N ASP A 30 18.07 -1.51 4.01
CA ASP A 30 17.12 -0.42 3.76
C ASP A 30 16.08 -0.84 2.71
N LEU A 31 16.51 -1.52 1.64
CA LEU A 31 15.61 -2.02 0.59
C LEU A 31 14.62 -3.04 1.16
N VAL A 32 15.12 -4.09 1.81
CA VAL A 32 14.28 -5.17 2.38
C VAL A 32 13.29 -4.62 3.40
N THR A 33 13.76 -3.79 4.32
CA THR A 33 12.90 -3.24 5.39
C THR A 33 11.86 -2.26 4.86
N THR A 34 12.18 -1.48 3.82
CA THR A 34 11.22 -0.58 3.15
C THR A 34 10.10 -1.36 2.48
N VAL A 35 10.44 -2.41 1.71
CA VAL A 35 9.44 -3.27 1.06
C VAL A 35 8.57 -3.95 2.11
N GLN A 36 9.19 -4.50 3.17
CA GLN A 36 8.45 -5.15 4.25
C GLN A 36 7.50 -4.18 4.97
N ALA A 37 7.93 -2.95 5.25
CA ALA A 37 7.10 -1.93 5.87
C ALA A 37 5.89 -1.56 4.99
N PHE A 38 6.09 -1.43 3.68
CA PHE A 38 5.00 -1.20 2.73
C PHE A 38 3.97 -2.34 2.75
N VAL A 39 4.42 -3.60 2.64
CA VAL A 39 3.54 -4.78 2.67
C VAL A 39 2.75 -4.84 3.98
N MET A 40 3.42 -4.66 5.11
CA MET A 40 2.76 -4.66 6.42
C MET A 40 1.72 -3.54 6.54
N GLY A 41 2.01 -2.35 6.01
CA GLY A 41 1.07 -1.23 6.00
C GLY A 41 -0.20 -1.52 5.19
N VAL A 42 -0.08 -2.14 4.03
CA VAL A 42 -1.24 -2.55 3.22
C VAL A 42 -2.10 -3.57 3.96
N VAL A 43 -1.48 -4.64 4.47
CA VAL A 43 -2.21 -5.70 5.20
C VAL A 43 -2.91 -5.15 6.44
N GLN A 44 -2.27 -4.24 7.18
CA GLN A 44 -2.89 -3.59 8.33
C GLN A 44 -4.11 -2.74 7.95
N ALA A 45 -4.03 -2.01 6.83
CA ALA A 45 -5.15 -1.22 6.32
C ALA A 45 -6.33 -2.11 5.91
N GLU A 46 -6.07 -3.24 5.24
CA GLU A 46 -7.09 -4.22 4.86
C GLU A 46 -7.79 -4.83 6.07
N LEU A 47 -7.02 -5.24 7.08
CA LEU A 47 -7.59 -5.77 8.33
C LEU A 47 -8.44 -4.73 9.06
N ALA A 48 -8.00 -3.46 9.10
CA ALA A 48 -8.75 -2.38 9.69
C ALA A 48 -10.08 -2.11 8.95
N GLU A 49 -10.06 -2.15 7.61
CA GLU A 49 -11.25 -2.01 6.79
C GLU A 49 -12.23 -3.18 6.99
N GLN A 50 -11.74 -4.41 6.99
CA GLN A 50 -12.56 -5.60 7.25
C GLN A 50 -13.23 -5.53 8.63
N GLU A 51 -12.50 -5.12 9.66
CA GLU A 51 -13.04 -4.95 11.01
C GLU A 51 -14.07 -3.80 11.08
N ALA A 52 -13.85 -2.68 10.38
CA ALA A 52 -14.79 -1.57 10.30
C ALA A 52 -16.10 -1.99 9.61
N ARG A 53 -16.02 -2.75 8.51
CA ARG A 53 -17.19 -3.34 7.82
C ARG A 53 -17.93 -4.30 8.75
N ARG A 54 -17.21 -5.18 9.45
CA ARG A 54 -17.79 -6.14 10.42
C ARG A 54 -18.52 -5.44 11.56
N ARG A 55 -17.98 -4.34 12.10
CA ARG A 55 -18.58 -3.60 13.22
C ARG A 55 -19.77 -2.74 12.82
N SER A 56 -19.68 -2.07 11.67
CA SER A 56 -20.75 -1.18 11.21
C SER A 56 -21.97 -1.95 10.68
N GLY A 57 -21.74 -3.17 10.14
CA GLY A 57 -22.78 -3.96 9.49
C GLY A 57 -23.34 -3.32 8.22
N VAL A 58 -22.75 -2.22 7.77
CA VAL A 58 -23.15 -1.47 6.58
C VAL A 58 -22.32 -1.97 5.42
N THR A 59 -23.00 -2.41 4.36
CA THR A 59 -22.33 -2.76 3.12
C THR A 59 -21.76 -1.51 2.44
N LEU A 60 -20.78 -1.72 1.58
CA LEU A 60 -20.11 -0.63 0.90
C LEU A 60 -21.06 0.16 -0.03
N GLU A 61 -22.03 -0.52 -0.63
CA GLU A 61 -23.08 0.09 -1.44
C GLU A 61 -24.04 0.94 -0.60
N GLU A 62 -24.47 0.43 0.57
CA GLU A 62 -25.28 1.21 1.51
C GLU A 62 -24.52 2.43 2.04
N PHE A 63 -23.22 2.31 2.28
CA PHE A 63 -22.38 3.45 2.66
C PHE A 63 -22.36 4.52 1.57
N ARG A 64 -22.19 4.13 0.30
CA ARG A 64 -22.23 5.04 -0.85
C ARG A 64 -23.56 5.75 -0.98
N MET A 65 -24.67 5.00 -0.97
CA MET A 65 -26.02 5.58 -1.03
C MET A 65 -26.25 6.58 0.11
N ARG A 66 -25.75 6.28 1.30
CA ARG A 66 -25.87 7.17 2.46
C ARG A 66 -25.00 8.43 2.36
N MET A 67 -23.87 8.37 1.64
CA MET A 67 -22.95 9.49 1.48
C MET A 67 -23.23 10.37 0.25
N ALA A 68 -23.95 9.86 -0.75
CA ALA A 68 -24.21 10.58 -1.99
C ALA A 68 -24.80 11.99 -1.79
N PRO A 69 -25.86 12.22 -0.98
CA PRO A 69 -26.42 13.57 -0.81
C PRO A 69 -25.45 14.55 -0.14
N TYR A 70 -24.61 14.05 0.78
CA TYR A 70 -23.59 14.86 1.43
C TYR A 70 -22.50 15.26 0.43
N LEU A 71 -21.99 14.30 -0.34
CA LEU A 71 -20.97 14.56 -1.36
C LEU A 71 -21.49 15.51 -2.45
N GLU A 72 -22.75 15.36 -2.90
CA GLU A 72 -23.39 16.31 -3.81
C GLU A 72 -23.39 17.74 -3.26
N GLY A 73 -23.75 17.93 -1.99
CA GLY A 73 -23.71 19.23 -1.34
C GLY A 73 -22.30 19.82 -1.24
N VAL A 74 -21.29 18.98 -0.95
CA VAL A 74 -19.88 19.39 -0.90
C VAL A 74 -19.36 19.77 -2.28
N LEU A 75 -19.71 19.01 -3.33
CA LEU A 75 -19.26 19.30 -4.69
C LEU A 75 -19.94 20.56 -5.26
N ALA A 76 -21.19 20.83 -4.88
CA ALA A 76 -21.92 22.02 -5.32
C ALA A 76 -21.28 23.35 -4.88
N THR A 77 -20.38 23.35 -3.89
CA THR A 77 -19.65 24.57 -3.49
C THR A 77 -18.60 24.97 -4.54
N GLY A 78 -18.13 24.04 -5.36
CA GLY A 78 -17.03 24.25 -6.30
C GLY A 78 -15.65 24.39 -5.65
N GLU A 79 -15.53 24.18 -4.33
CA GLU A 79 -14.28 24.40 -3.57
C GLU A 79 -13.36 23.16 -3.55
N HIS A 80 -13.83 22.01 -4.05
CA HIS A 80 -13.14 20.72 -3.93
C HIS A 80 -12.86 20.05 -5.29
N PRO A 81 -12.11 20.68 -6.22
CA PRO A 81 -11.91 20.17 -7.57
C PRO A 81 -11.23 18.80 -7.60
N TRP A 82 -10.34 18.49 -6.64
CA TRP A 82 -9.71 17.18 -6.56
C TRP A 82 -10.66 16.08 -6.08
N LEU A 83 -11.56 16.40 -5.15
CA LEU A 83 -12.56 15.44 -4.69
C LEU A 83 -13.53 15.10 -5.82
N GLU A 84 -13.95 16.11 -6.59
CA GLU A 84 -14.78 15.92 -7.79
C GLU A 84 -14.10 14.97 -8.78
N ARG A 85 -12.82 15.23 -9.12
CA ARG A 85 -12.06 14.36 -10.02
C ARG A 85 -11.89 12.95 -9.48
N ILE A 86 -11.67 12.78 -8.17
CA ILE A 86 -11.59 11.43 -7.58
C ILE A 86 -12.92 10.70 -7.74
N ILE A 87 -14.06 11.34 -7.49
CA ILE A 87 -15.38 10.72 -7.59
C ILE A 87 -15.73 10.37 -9.05
N VAL A 88 -15.32 11.21 -10.00
CA VAL A 88 -15.69 11.06 -11.42
C VAL A 88 -14.72 10.19 -12.20
N GLU A 89 -13.41 10.29 -11.93
CA GLU A 89 -12.36 9.69 -12.75
C GLU A 89 -11.74 8.43 -12.11
N ALA A 90 -11.81 8.27 -10.79
CA ALA A 90 -11.18 7.12 -10.15
C ALA A 90 -11.96 5.83 -10.41
N GLU A 91 -11.23 4.73 -10.48
CA GLU A 91 -11.83 3.40 -10.58
C GLU A 91 -12.65 3.09 -9.32
N ASP A 92 -13.88 2.65 -9.56
CA ASP A 92 -14.80 2.24 -8.52
C ASP A 92 -14.46 0.81 -8.07
N PHE A 93 -14.00 0.68 -6.83
CA PHE A 93 -13.64 -0.60 -6.18
C PHE A 93 -12.69 -1.46 -7.00
N PRO A 94 -11.47 -0.94 -7.25
CA PRO A 94 -10.47 -1.72 -7.95
C PRO A 94 -10.16 -3.03 -7.21
N ASP A 95 -9.82 -4.06 -7.98
CA ASP A 95 -9.34 -5.32 -7.42
C ASP A 95 -8.14 -5.08 -6.49
N ALA A 96 -8.22 -5.61 -5.28
CA ALA A 96 -7.23 -5.34 -4.22
C ALA A 96 -5.83 -5.86 -4.60
N ASP A 97 -5.75 -7.01 -5.26
CA ASP A 97 -4.48 -7.60 -5.68
C ASP A 97 -3.84 -6.74 -6.77
N VAL A 98 -4.64 -6.28 -7.75
CA VAL A 98 -4.17 -5.36 -8.81
C VAL A 98 -3.65 -4.04 -8.22
N VAL A 99 -4.34 -3.50 -7.21
CA VAL A 99 -3.91 -2.27 -6.53
C VAL A 99 -2.63 -2.50 -5.74
N PHE A 100 -2.51 -3.63 -5.04
CA PHE A 100 -1.32 -4.00 -4.29
C PHE A 100 -0.12 -4.12 -5.22
N GLU A 101 -0.23 -4.89 -6.30
CA GLU A 101 0.83 -5.08 -7.30
C GLU A 101 1.28 -3.74 -7.90
N ARG A 102 0.33 -2.89 -8.30
CA ARG A 102 0.63 -1.56 -8.86
C ARG A 102 1.39 -0.68 -7.88
N ARG A 103 0.96 -0.64 -6.61
CA ARG A 103 1.60 0.18 -5.58
C ARG A 103 2.97 -0.38 -5.17
N LEU A 104 3.11 -1.71 -5.07
CA LEU A 104 4.39 -2.36 -4.84
C LEU A 104 5.37 -2.05 -5.99
N GLY A 105 4.89 -2.07 -7.24
CA GLY A 105 5.64 -1.63 -8.41
C GLY A 105 6.20 -0.21 -8.24
N TYR A 106 5.38 0.76 -7.81
CA TYR A 106 5.87 2.12 -7.56
C TYR A 106 6.98 2.20 -6.50
N VAL A 107 6.87 1.41 -5.43
CA VAL A 107 7.90 1.34 -4.38
C VAL A 107 9.19 0.75 -4.94
N LEU A 108 9.09 -0.39 -5.65
CA LEU A 108 10.25 -1.07 -6.23
C LEU A 108 10.93 -0.24 -7.32
N ASP A 109 10.18 0.43 -8.18
CA ASP A 109 10.72 1.33 -9.20
C ASP A 109 11.47 2.52 -8.58
N GLY A 110 10.93 3.07 -7.49
CA GLY A 110 11.59 4.14 -6.73
C GLY A 110 12.91 3.68 -6.10
N LEU A 111 12.94 2.46 -5.54
CA LEU A 111 14.13 1.86 -4.96
C LEU A 111 15.17 1.51 -6.03
N ALA A 112 14.76 0.92 -7.15
CA ALA A 112 15.65 0.54 -8.25
C ALA A 112 16.46 1.73 -8.79
N ARG A 113 15.85 2.93 -8.85
CA ARG A 113 16.54 4.17 -9.25
C ARG A 113 17.67 4.58 -8.30
N ARG A 114 17.60 4.18 -7.02
CA ARG A 114 18.69 4.41 -6.05
C ARG A 114 19.80 3.39 -6.23
N VAL A 115 19.47 2.15 -6.59
CA VAL A 115 20.45 1.10 -6.88
C VAL A 115 21.25 1.41 -8.14
N SER A 116 20.60 1.88 -9.21
CA SER A 116 21.28 2.20 -10.48
C SER A 116 22.03 3.54 -10.49
N GLY A 117 21.93 4.32 -9.42
CA GLY A 117 22.55 5.64 -9.28
C GLY A 117 23.82 5.67 -8.41
N SER A 118 24.18 4.54 -7.81
CA SER A 118 25.47 4.30 -7.12
C SER A 118 26.45 3.57 -8.04
#